data_AF-A0A530QIC2-F1
#
_entry.id   AF-A0A530QIC2-F1
#
_cell.length_a   1.000
_cell.length_b   1.000
_cell.length_c   1.000
_cell.angle_alpha   90.00
_cell.angle_beta   90.00
_cell.angle_gamma   90.00
#
_symmetry.space_group_name_H-M   'P 1'
#
loop_
_entity.id
_entity.type
_entity.pdbx_description
1 polymer ?
#
loop_
_entity_poly.entity_id
_entity_poly.type
_entity_poly.pdbx_seq_one_letter_code
_entity_poly.pdbx_strand_id
1 'polypeptide(L)'
;LLTTIAPESVDTVRVSALAEAGIVVSLGHSDTGYAKARAFADAGATMVTHLFNAMSQIGNREPGLAGAAIDTDTLFAGIIADGIHVDPATMAIALRAKQGPAKIFLVTDAMATIGTDMTSFTLNG
;
A
#
# COMPACT_ATOMS: atom_id res chain seq x y z
N LEU A 1 16.45 1.07 1.31
CA LEU A 1 15.66 2.33 1.24
C LEU A 1 14.26 1.97 0.75
N LEU A 2 13.22 2.64 1.24
CA LEU A 2 11.83 2.48 0.79
C LEU A 2 11.27 3.84 0.36
N THR A 3 10.46 3.86 -0.70
CA THR A 3 9.71 5.05 -1.11
C THR A 3 8.27 4.68 -1.47
N THR A 4 7.32 5.55 -1.16
CA THR A 4 5.91 5.39 -1.55
C THR A 4 5.60 6.33 -2.71
N ILE A 5 4.97 5.81 -3.77
CA ILE A 5 4.61 6.58 -4.97
C ILE A 5 3.16 6.32 -5.39
N ALA A 6 2.57 7.31 -6.04
CA ALA A 6 1.32 7.18 -6.76
C ALA A 6 1.58 6.86 -8.25
N PRO A 7 1.02 5.79 -8.84
CA PRO A 7 1.21 5.46 -10.26
C PRO A 7 0.78 6.55 -11.26
N GLU A 8 -0.11 7.47 -10.89
CA GLU A 8 -0.48 8.65 -11.67
C GLU A 8 0.58 9.76 -11.69
N SER A 9 1.55 9.75 -10.76
CA SER A 9 2.57 10.78 -10.65
C SER A 9 3.91 10.44 -11.32
N VAL A 10 4.10 9.18 -11.72
CA VAL A 10 5.35 8.70 -12.35
C VAL A 10 5.06 7.68 -13.45
N ASP A 11 6.08 7.33 -14.24
CA ASP A 11 6.03 6.21 -15.18
C ASP A 11 6.76 4.98 -14.65
N THR A 12 6.53 3.83 -15.28
CA THR A 12 7.14 2.55 -14.91
C THR A 12 8.65 2.52 -15.11
N VAL A 13 9.19 3.31 -16.04
CA VAL A 13 10.64 3.40 -16.28
C VAL A 13 11.37 3.90 -15.03
N ARG A 14 10.82 4.92 -14.34
CA ARG A 14 11.40 5.39 -13.07
C ARG A 14 11.27 4.34 -11.97
N VAL A 15 10.19 3.57 -11.94
CA VAL A 15 10.02 2.46 -10.98
C VAL A 15 11.08 1.39 -11.18
N SER A 16 11.33 0.96 -12.42
CA SER A 16 12.37 -0.02 -12.72
C SER A 16 13.75 0.48 -12.32
N ALA A 17 14.08 1.74 -12.63
CA ALA A 17 15.35 2.33 -12.22
C ALA A 17 15.54 2.35 -10.70
N LEU A 18 14.49 2.66 -9.93
CA LEU A 18 14.54 2.64 -8.46
C LEU A 18 14.71 1.19 -7.94
N ALA A 19 13.98 0.24 -8.50
CA ALA A 19 14.06 -1.17 -8.12
C ALA A 19 15.44 -1.77 -8.43
N GLU A 20 16.00 -1.49 -9.61
CA GLU A 20 17.36 -1.90 -10.02
C GLU A 20 18.44 -1.29 -9.10
N ALA A 21 18.20 -0.09 -8.58
CA ALA A 21 19.05 0.54 -7.57
C ALA A 21 18.88 -0.05 -6.15
N GLY A 22 18.03 -1.08 -5.97
CA GLY A 22 17.79 -1.75 -4.69
C GLY A 22 16.83 -1.00 -3.76
N ILE A 23 16.03 -0.07 -4.28
CA ILE A 23 15.01 0.65 -3.51
C ILE A 23 13.70 -0.15 -3.54
N VAL A 24 13.10 -0.35 -2.37
CA VAL A 24 11.75 -0.91 -2.27
C VAL A 24 10.75 0.17 -2.69
N VAL A 25 10.12 -0.03 -3.83
CA VAL A 25 9.06 0.86 -4.32
C VAL A 25 7.72 0.34 -3.81
N SER A 26 7.05 1.17 -3.02
CA SER A 26 5.71 0.95 -2.50
C SER A 26 4.68 1.81 -3.25
N LEU A 27 3.51 1.25 -3.54
CA LEU A 27 2.39 1.97 -4.14
C LEU A 27 1.45 2.46 -3.04
N GLY A 28 1.01 3.72 -3.09
CA GLY A 28 0.07 4.26 -2.10
C GLY A 28 -0.33 5.69 -2.44
N HIS A 29 -1.30 6.24 -1.71
CA HIS A 29 -1.84 7.60 -1.97
C HIS A 29 -2.26 7.79 -3.43
N SER A 30 -2.97 6.81 -3.97
CA SER A 30 -3.24 6.73 -5.41
C SER A 30 -4.64 6.23 -5.72
N ASP A 31 -5.30 6.83 -6.70
CA ASP A 31 -6.59 6.40 -7.24
C ASP A 31 -6.45 5.49 -8.48
N THR A 32 -5.27 4.89 -8.68
CA THR A 32 -5.01 4.03 -9.84
C THR A 32 -5.96 2.83 -9.93
N GLY A 33 -6.29 2.39 -11.14
CA GLY A 33 -6.96 1.12 -11.38
C GLY A 33 -6.04 -0.10 -11.25
N TYR A 34 -6.64 -1.28 -11.15
CA TYR A 34 -5.97 -2.57 -10.98
C TYR A 34 -4.91 -2.83 -12.06
N ALA A 35 -5.27 -2.65 -13.34
CA ALA A 35 -4.37 -2.95 -14.45
C ALA A 35 -3.09 -2.10 -14.43
N LYS A 36 -3.21 -0.84 -14.02
CA LYS A 36 -2.05 0.05 -13.90
C LYS A 36 -1.21 -0.28 -12.66
N ALA A 37 -1.83 -0.66 -11.54
CA ALA A 37 -1.09 -1.16 -10.38
C ALA A 37 -0.29 -2.44 -10.72
N ARG A 38 -0.87 -3.36 -11.49
CA ARG A 38 -0.18 -4.55 -12.01
C ARG A 38 1.03 -4.20 -12.88
N ALA A 39 0.89 -3.27 -13.81
CA ALA A 39 2.00 -2.83 -14.65
C ALA A 39 3.16 -2.24 -13.83
N PHE A 40 2.85 -1.58 -12.70
CA PHE A 40 3.86 -1.09 -11.77
C PHE A 40 4.53 -2.20 -10.96
N ALA A 41 3.78 -3.24 -10.58
CA ALA A 41 4.35 -4.44 -9.96
C ALA A 41 5.30 -5.14 -10.93
N ASP A 42 4.90 -5.30 -12.19
CA ASP A 42 5.74 -5.88 -13.25
C ASP A 42 7.00 -5.03 -13.51
N ALA A 43 6.92 -3.72 -13.29
CA ALA A 43 8.05 -2.79 -13.39
C ALA A 43 9.01 -2.81 -12.19
N GLY A 44 8.70 -3.57 -11.13
CA GLY A 44 9.58 -3.73 -9.96
C GLY A 44 9.03 -3.15 -8.65
N ALA A 45 7.82 -2.59 -8.63
CA ALA A 45 7.16 -2.29 -7.36
C ALA A 45 6.84 -3.60 -6.62
N THR A 46 7.16 -3.63 -5.32
CA THR A 46 7.03 -4.86 -4.50
C THR A 46 6.21 -4.64 -3.25
N MET A 47 5.69 -3.44 -3.02
CA MET A 47 4.95 -3.13 -1.80
C MET A 47 3.74 -2.22 -2.08
N VAL A 48 2.76 -2.27 -1.18
CA VAL A 48 1.63 -1.35 -1.08
C VAL A 48 1.59 -0.79 0.34
N THR A 49 1.52 0.53 0.45
CA THR A 49 1.50 1.26 1.71
C THR A 49 0.08 1.23 2.29
N HIS A 50 -0.03 0.97 3.60
CA HIS A 50 -1.25 1.02 4.44
C HIS A 50 -2.57 0.61 3.75
N LEU A 51 -2.62 -0.63 3.25
CA LEU A 51 -3.75 -1.28 2.57
C LEU A 51 -5.13 -0.76 3.04
N PHE A 52 -5.96 -0.39 2.06
CA PHE A 52 -7.26 0.27 2.16
C PHE A 52 -7.24 1.79 2.42
N ASN A 53 -6.17 2.36 2.96
CA ASN A 53 -6.11 3.78 3.31
C ASN A 53 -5.57 4.60 2.12
N ALA A 54 -6.21 5.74 1.82
CA ALA A 54 -5.82 6.65 0.74
C ALA A 54 -5.53 5.96 -0.61
N MET A 55 -6.41 5.02 -1.01
CA MET A 55 -6.29 4.33 -2.29
C MET A 55 -7.64 3.97 -2.89
N SER A 56 -7.67 3.68 -4.19
CA SER A 56 -8.86 3.16 -4.86
C SER A 56 -9.29 1.80 -4.26
N GLN A 57 -10.60 1.68 -4.00
CA GLN A 57 -11.21 0.55 -3.31
C GLN A 57 -11.62 -0.58 -4.25
N ILE A 58 -11.95 -1.74 -3.68
CA ILE A 58 -12.40 -2.92 -4.44
C ILE A 58 -13.84 -2.72 -4.90
N GLY A 59 -14.01 -2.48 -6.20
CA GLY A 59 -15.30 -2.55 -6.91
C GLY A 59 -15.52 -3.91 -7.58
N ASN A 60 -16.75 -4.18 -7.99
CA ASN A 60 -17.11 -5.44 -8.66
C ASN A 60 -16.54 -5.58 -10.09
N ARG A 61 -16.29 -4.46 -10.78
CA ARG A 61 -15.73 -4.40 -12.15
C ARG A 61 -14.34 -3.77 -12.21
N GLU A 62 -13.95 -3.08 -11.15
CA GLU A 62 -12.66 -2.40 -11.04
C GLU A 62 -12.13 -2.63 -9.61
N PRO A 63 -11.18 -3.56 -9.42
CA PRO A 63 -10.64 -3.88 -8.10
C PRO A 63 -9.77 -2.77 -7.49
N GLY A 64 -9.28 -1.83 -8.29
CA GLY A 64 -8.41 -0.74 -7.84
C GLY A 64 -7.06 -1.23 -7.28
N LEU A 65 -6.39 -0.34 -6.56
CA LEU A 65 -5.11 -0.61 -5.91
C LEU A 65 -5.29 -1.56 -4.72
N ALA A 66 -6.37 -1.42 -3.94
CA ALA A 66 -6.67 -2.35 -2.86
C ALA A 66 -6.82 -3.79 -3.35
N GLY A 67 -7.50 -3.99 -4.48
CA GLY A 67 -7.62 -5.29 -5.13
C GLY A 67 -6.27 -5.79 -5.66
N ALA A 68 -5.51 -4.93 -6.33
CA ALA A 68 -4.18 -5.29 -6.83
C ALA A 68 -3.22 -5.70 -5.69
N ALA A 69 -3.25 -5.00 -4.56
CA ALA A 69 -2.44 -5.32 -3.39
C ALA A 69 -2.71 -6.72 -2.84
N ILE A 70 -3.98 -7.16 -2.87
CA ILE A 70 -4.39 -8.47 -2.36
C ILE A 70 -4.11 -9.58 -3.39
N ASP A 71 -4.49 -9.35 -4.65
CA ASP A 71 -4.49 -10.35 -5.72
C ASP A 71 -3.12 -10.53 -6.41
N THR A 72 -2.20 -9.58 -6.24
CA THR A 72 -0.86 -9.65 -6.85
C THR A 72 0.14 -10.35 -5.94
N ASP A 73 0.56 -11.54 -6.33
CA ASP A 73 1.49 -12.41 -5.60
C ASP A 73 2.87 -11.80 -5.28
N THR A 74 3.28 -10.73 -5.98
CA THR A 74 4.57 -10.05 -5.79
C THR A 74 4.48 -8.78 -4.93
N LEU A 75 3.28 -8.29 -4.62
CA LEU A 75 3.08 -7.08 -3.82
C LEU A 75 2.87 -7.43 -2.34
N PHE A 76 3.81 -7.04 -1.48
CA PHE A 76 3.59 -7.04 -0.04
C PHE A 76 2.66 -5.89 0.34
N ALA A 77 1.83 -6.05 1.37
CA ALA A 77 0.88 -5.00 1.75
C ALA A 77 1.00 -4.69 3.25
N GLY A 78 1.36 -3.44 3.59
CA GLY A 78 1.35 -2.98 4.97
C GLY A 78 -0.10 -2.73 5.41
N ILE A 79 -0.49 -3.15 6.61
CA ILE A 79 -1.82 -2.87 7.16
C ILE A 79 -1.70 -2.25 8.56
N ILE A 80 -2.51 -1.22 8.82
CA ILE A 80 -2.65 -0.60 10.14
C ILE A 80 -3.74 -1.36 10.89
N ALA A 81 -3.35 -2.15 11.89
CA ALA A 81 -4.25 -3.08 12.59
C ALA A 81 -4.74 -2.53 13.94
N ASP A 82 -5.20 -1.27 13.97
CA ASP A 82 -5.73 -0.61 15.17
C ASP A 82 -7.26 -0.73 15.33
N GLY A 83 -7.95 -1.27 14.32
CA GLY A 83 -9.41 -1.40 14.29
C GLY A 83 -10.16 -0.10 13.97
N ILE A 84 -9.44 0.99 13.70
CA ILE A 84 -9.99 2.31 13.34
C ILE A 84 -9.74 2.59 11.86
N HIS A 85 -8.50 2.40 11.40
CA HIS A 85 -8.14 2.58 9.99
C HIS A 85 -8.78 1.50 9.11
N VAL A 86 -8.84 0.27 9.61
CA VAL A 86 -9.43 -0.87 8.91
C VAL A 86 -10.31 -1.64 9.88
N ASP A 87 -11.53 -1.97 9.45
CA ASP A 87 -12.43 -2.83 10.23
C ASP A 87 -11.83 -4.25 10.40
N PRO A 88 -11.91 -4.87 11.59
CA PRO A 88 -11.40 -6.23 11.83
C PRO A 88 -11.91 -7.29 10.84
N ALA A 89 -13.16 -7.20 10.38
CA ALA A 89 -13.69 -8.11 9.36
C ALA A 89 -12.99 -7.91 8.01
N THR A 90 -12.73 -6.66 7.61
CA THR A 90 -11.99 -6.33 6.39
C THR A 90 -10.54 -6.81 6.46
N MET A 91 -9.87 -6.64 7.60
CA MET A 91 -8.53 -7.22 7.81
C MET A 91 -8.55 -8.74 7.64
N ALA A 92 -9.53 -9.42 8.26
CA ALA A 92 -9.64 -10.87 8.19
C ALA A 92 -9.99 -11.37 6.78
N ILE A 93 -10.74 -10.60 5.99
CA ILE A 93 -10.99 -10.89 4.57
C ILE A 93 -9.67 -10.78 3.80
N ALA A 94 -8.93 -9.68 3.95
CA ALA A 94 -7.67 -9.45 3.26
C ALA A 94 -6.64 -10.54 3.57
N LEU A 95 -6.50 -10.93 4.85
CA LEU A 95 -5.59 -11.99 5.28
C LEU A 95 -5.91 -13.36 4.67
N ARG A 96 -7.20 -13.69 4.53
CA ARG A 96 -7.62 -14.94 3.87
C ARG A 96 -7.46 -14.87 2.35
N ALA A 97 -7.69 -13.70 1.77
CA ALA A 97 -7.61 -13.49 0.33
C ALA A 97 -6.16 -13.40 -0.18
N LYS A 98 -5.23 -12.85 0.61
CA LYS A 98 -3.83 -12.71 0.21
C LYS A 98 -3.14 -14.06 0.11
N GLN A 99 -2.96 -14.53 -1.12
CA GLN A 99 -2.23 -15.73 -1.45
C GLN A 99 -0.86 -15.40 -2.06
N GLY A 100 -0.06 -16.43 -2.36
CA GLY A 100 1.24 -16.27 -2.98
C GLY A 100 2.38 -15.97 -1.99
N PRO A 101 3.60 -15.70 -2.51
CA PRO A 101 4.80 -15.49 -1.69
C PRO A 101 4.79 -14.15 -0.95
N ALA A 102 4.25 -13.07 -1.55
CA ALA A 102 4.10 -11.81 -0.84
C ALA A 102 2.98 -11.88 0.20
N LYS A 103 3.17 -11.19 1.33
CA LYS A 103 2.27 -11.26 2.50
C LYS A 103 1.79 -9.88 2.94
N ILE A 104 0.75 -9.89 3.77
CA ILE A 104 0.37 -8.73 4.57
C ILE A 104 1.31 -8.65 5.78
N PHE A 105 1.76 -7.45 6.12
CA PHE A 105 2.59 -7.18 7.29
C PHE A 105 2.02 -6.01 8.09
N LEU A 106 2.31 -5.97 9.40
CA LEU A 106 1.79 -4.94 10.29
C LEU A 106 2.66 -3.68 10.21
N VAL A 107 2.00 -2.52 10.16
CA VAL A 107 2.60 -1.20 10.37
C VAL A 107 1.76 -0.43 11.38
N THR A 108 2.39 0.47 12.12
CA THR A 108 1.66 1.35 13.05
C THR A 108 1.12 2.59 12.36
N ASP A 109 1.87 3.11 11.38
CA ASP A 109 1.71 4.47 10.84
C ASP A 109 1.55 5.53 11.96
N ALA A 110 2.27 5.29 13.07
CA ALA A 110 2.16 6.09 14.27
C ALA A 110 2.76 7.49 14.07
N MET A 111 2.08 8.48 14.64
CA MET A 111 2.52 9.87 14.66
C MET A 111 3.02 10.25 16.07
N ALA A 112 3.56 11.47 16.20
CA ALA A 112 4.24 11.95 17.41
C ALA A 112 3.42 11.88 18.71
N THR A 113 2.09 11.81 18.62
CA THR A 113 1.20 11.72 19.79
C THR A 113 1.20 10.36 20.46
N ILE A 114 1.54 9.28 19.74
CA ILE A 114 1.46 7.92 20.28
C ILE A 114 2.47 7.72 21.42
N GLY A 115 1.98 7.29 22.59
CA GLY A 115 2.79 7.10 23.79
C GLY A 115 3.11 8.39 24.55
N THR A 116 2.38 9.48 24.30
CA THR A 116 2.58 10.80 24.95
C THR A 116 1.25 11.39 25.42
N ASP A 117 1.29 12.44 26.23
CA ASP A 117 0.11 13.26 26.59
C ASP A 117 -0.14 14.41 25.59
N MET A 118 0.55 14.43 24.44
CA MET A 118 0.37 15.46 23.43
C MET A 118 -1.03 15.36 22.80
N THR A 119 -1.77 16.46 22.80
CA THR A 119 -3.10 16.54 22.16
C THR A 119 -3.05 17.06 20.72
N SER A 120 -1.94 17.66 20.31
CA SER A 120 -1.72 18.16 18.95
C SER A 120 -0.22 18.24 18.61
N PHE A 121 0.07 18.28 17.32
CA PHE A 121 1.40 18.53 16.76
C PHE A 121 1.25 19.11 15.35
N THR A 122 2.30 19.76 14.85
CA THR A 122 2.35 20.23 13.45
C THR A 122 2.98 19.16 12.57
N LEU A 123 2.30 18.81 11.48
CA LEU A 123 2.81 17.90 10.46
C LEU A 123 3.12 18.69 9.19
N ASN A 124 4.34 18.55 8.66
CA ASN A 124 4.85 19.16 7.42
C ASN A 124 5.08 20.68 7.42
N GLY A 125 4.84 21.38 8.54
CA GLY A 125 5.06 22.83 8.64
C GLY A 125 3.88 23.63 8.13
#